data_AF-A0A1Q9NEK7-F1
#
_entry.id   AF-A0A1Q9NEK7-F1
#
_cell.length_a   1.000
_cell.length_b   1.000
_cell.length_c   1.000
_cell.angle_alpha   90.00
_cell.angle_beta   90.00
_cell.angle_gamma   90.00
#
_symmetry.space_group_name_H-M   'P 1'
#
loop_
_entity.id
_entity.type
_entity.pdbx_description
1 polymer ?
#
loop_
_entity_poly.entity_id
_entity_poly.type
_entity_poly.pdbx_seq_one_letter_code
_entity_poly.pdbx_strand_id
1 'polypeptide(L)'
;EKWIQIFTDVYAVSKIPEEKKQSVYLDLLGSNRKYAEVCFDFDESRGFIGTSQEMMVQGLSFDGFRAEFLAVPWAVKKFWTEIAKKHNLE
;
A
#
# COMPACT_ATOMS: atom_id res chain seq x y z
N GLU A 1 -18.33 -11.12 12.33
CA GLU A 1 -16.99 -11.70 12.54
C GLU A 1 -16.02 -10.58 12.87
N LYS A 2 -14.87 -10.86 13.52
CA LYS A 2 -13.90 -9.82 13.91
C LYS A 2 -12.68 -9.90 13.00
N TRP A 3 -12.33 -8.76 12.40
CA TRP A 3 -11.15 -8.60 11.54
C TRP A 3 -10.14 -7.68 12.22
N ILE A 4 -8.88 -7.93 11.94
CA ILE A 4 -7.77 -7.03 12.26
C ILE A 4 -7.32 -6.44 10.93
N GLN A 5 -7.28 -5.11 10.87
CA GLN A 5 -6.78 -4.38 9.72
C GLN A 5 -5.55 -3.59 10.15
N ILE A 6 -4.49 -3.68 9.35
CA ILE A 6 -3.25 -2.92 9.52
C ILE A 6 -3.11 -2.08 8.27
N PHE A 7 -3.06 -0.76 8.41
CA PHE A 7 -2.98 0.12 7.26
C PHE A 7 -2.22 1.39 7.59
N THR A 8 -1.71 2.05 6.56
CA THR A 8 -1.12 3.38 6.67
C THR A 8 -1.28 4.15 5.37
N ASP A 9 -1.30 5.47 5.48
CA ASP A 9 -1.19 6.35 4.33
C ASP A 9 0.22 6.30 3.76
N VAL A 10 0.31 6.38 2.43
CA VAL A 10 1.57 6.37 1.68
C VAL A 10 1.81 7.71 1.03
N TYR A 11 0.85 8.21 0.23
CA TYR A 11 1.03 9.43 -0.54
C TYR A 11 -0.29 10.10 -0.91
N ALA A 12 -0.35 11.43 -0.82
CA ALA A 12 -1.55 12.18 -1.19
C ALA A 12 -1.71 12.22 -2.71
N VAL A 13 -2.90 11.89 -3.22
CA VAL A 13 -3.17 11.91 -4.67
C VAL A 13 -3.02 13.32 -5.25
N SER A 14 -3.34 14.35 -4.48
CA SER A 14 -3.21 15.76 -4.87
C SER A 14 -1.77 16.20 -5.15
N LYS A 15 -0.77 15.45 -4.67
CA LYS A 15 0.66 15.72 -4.93
C LYS A 15 1.17 15.07 -6.21
N ILE A 16 0.37 14.24 -6.88
CA ILE A 16 0.76 13.58 -8.12
C ILE A 16 0.41 14.50 -9.28
N PRO A 17 1.39 14.91 -10.11
CA PRO A 17 1.11 15.67 -11.33
C PRO A 17 0.14 14.92 -12.24
N GLU A 18 -0.81 15.63 -12.85
CA GLU A 18 -1.90 15.03 -13.63
C GLU A 18 -1.38 14.12 -14.75
N GLU A 19 -0.32 14.55 -15.43
CA GLU A 19 0.33 13.84 -16.52
C GLU A 19 1.03 12.54 -16.08
N LYS A 20 1.26 12.36 -14.77
CA LYS A 20 1.90 11.16 -14.19
C LYS A 20 0.92 10.23 -13.50
N LYS A 21 -0.33 10.65 -13.23
CA LYS A 21 -1.29 9.86 -12.45
C LYS A 21 -1.50 8.46 -13.00
N GLN A 22 -1.77 8.34 -14.30
CA GLN A 22 -2.00 7.04 -14.94
C GLN A 22 -0.79 6.11 -14.77
N SER A 23 0.43 6.59 -15.00
CA SER A 23 1.63 5.76 -14.89
C SER A 23 1.93 5.35 -13.45
N VAL A 24 1.69 6.24 -12.49
CA VAL A 24 1.82 5.92 -11.05
C VAL A 24 0.81 4.85 -10.66
N TYR A 25 -0.46 4.99 -11.04
CA TYR A 25 -1.50 4.02 -10.71
C TYR A 25 -1.25 2.64 -11.33
N LEU A 26 -0.77 2.58 -12.57
CA LEU A 26 -0.39 1.33 -13.21
C LEU A 26 0.79 0.64 -12.48
N ASP A 27 1.76 1.38 -11.97
CA ASP A 27 2.85 0.80 -11.18
C ASP A 27 2.39 0.31 -9.79
N LEU A 28 1.43 0.99 -9.16
CA LEU A 28 0.79 0.51 -7.93
C LEU A 28 0.05 -0.81 -8.16
N LEU A 29 -0.82 -0.85 -9.18
CA LEU A 29 -1.55 -2.07 -9.56
C LEU A 29 -0.60 -3.20 -9.99
N GLY A 30 0.47 -2.86 -10.72
CA GLY A 30 1.51 -3.81 -11.10
C GLY A 30 2.23 -4.40 -9.88
N SER A 31 2.42 -3.60 -8.83
CA SER A 31 3.01 -4.07 -7.57
C SER A 31 2.10 -5.05 -6.85
N ASN A 32 0.80 -4.75 -6.74
CA ASN A 32 -0.19 -5.66 -6.14
C ASN A 32 -0.22 -7.02 -6.88
N ARG A 33 -0.06 -7.03 -8.21
CA ARG A 33 0.00 -8.28 -8.98
C ARG A 33 1.30 -9.05 -8.77
N LYS A 34 2.42 -8.34 -8.62
CA LYS A 34 3.76 -8.95 -8.60
C LYS A 34 4.15 -9.50 -7.23
N TYR A 35 3.66 -8.87 -6.17
CA TYR A 35 4.05 -9.18 -4.80
C TYR A 35 2.81 -9.57 -4.01
N ALA A 36 2.74 -10.84 -3.58
CA ALA A 36 1.60 -11.39 -2.86
C ALA A 36 1.29 -10.63 -1.56
N GLU A 37 2.31 -10.00 -0.98
CA GLU A 37 2.27 -9.34 0.32
C GLU A 37 1.99 -7.83 0.19
N VAL A 38 1.73 -7.33 -1.02
CA VAL A 38 1.48 -5.91 -1.25
C VAL A 38 0.05 -5.70 -1.65
N CYS A 39 -0.60 -4.82 -0.91
CA CYS A 39 -1.87 -4.24 -1.31
C CYS A 39 -1.78 -2.73 -1.18
N PHE A 40 -1.50 -2.03 -2.28
CA PHE A 40 -1.78 -0.61 -2.38
C PHE A 40 -3.28 -0.40 -2.60
N ASP A 41 -3.83 0.57 -1.86
CA ASP A 41 -5.25 0.90 -1.86
C ASP A 41 -5.46 2.42 -1.97
N PHE A 42 -6.72 2.84 -1.86
CA PHE A 42 -7.12 4.24 -1.92
C PHE A 42 -8.12 4.56 -0.81
N ASP A 43 -7.77 5.52 0.03
CA ASP A 43 -8.70 6.15 0.96
C ASP A 43 -9.41 7.31 0.26
N GLU A 44 -10.66 7.06 -0.15
CA GLU A 44 -11.51 8.03 -0.83
C GLU A 44 -11.82 9.26 0.04
N SER A 45 -12.00 9.06 1.34
CA SER A 45 -12.39 10.13 2.26
C SER A 45 -11.27 11.17 2.46
N ARG A 46 -10.02 10.71 2.41
CA ARG A 46 -8.83 11.55 2.62
C ARG A 46 -8.11 11.89 1.32
N GLY A 47 -8.35 11.16 0.24
CA GLY A 47 -7.66 11.32 -1.04
C GLY A 47 -6.21 10.83 -1.00
N PHE A 48 -5.95 9.72 -0.30
CA PHE A 48 -4.61 9.15 -0.13
C PHE A 48 -4.49 7.78 -0.78
N ILE A 49 -3.35 7.56 -1.43
CA ILE A 49 -2.87 6.20 -1.67
C ILE A 49 -2.44 5.66 -0.30
N GLY A 50 -2.96 4.48 0.03
CA GLY A 50 -2.59 3.76 1.24
C GLY A 50 -2.01 2.39 0.91
N THR A 51 -1.75 1.65 1.97
CA THR A 51 -1.52 0.21 1.89
C THR A 51 -2.11 -0.45 3.12
N SER A 52 -2.71 -1.61 2.93
CA SER A 52 -3.37 -2.35 4.00
C SER A 52 -3.13 -3.85 3.92
N GLN A 53 -3.27 -4.50 5.06
CA GLN A 53 -3.40 -5.95 5.20
C GLN A 53 -4.53 -6.25 6.17
N GLU A 54 -5.19 -7.38 5.97
CA GLU A 54 -6.33 -7.81 6.76
C GLU A 54 -6.23 -9.29 7.13
N MET A 55 -6.59 -9.61 8.37
CA MET A 55 -6.68 -10.99 8.83
C MET A 55 -7.87 -11.19 9.76
N MET A 56 -8.49 -12.37 9.67
CA MET A 56 -9.51 -12.77 10.62
C MET A 56 -8.88 -13.06 11.99
N VAL A 57 -9.56 -12.66 13.06
CA VAL A 57 -9.10 -12.93 14.44
C VAL A 57 -8.95 -14.43 14.71
N GLN A 58 -9.73 -15.27 14.04
CA GLN A 58 -9.63 -16.73 14.12
C GLN A 58 -8.30 -17.28 13.57
N GLY A 59 -7.67 -16.55 12.65
CA GLY A 59 -6.34 -16.86 12.10
C GLY A 59 -5.20 -16.14 12.83
N LEU A 60 -5.47 -15.45 13.94
CA LEU A 60 -4.48 -14.66 14.66
C LEU A 60 -3.47 -15.57 15.38
N SER A 61 -2.26 -15.59 14.86
CA SER A 61 -1.05 -16.01 15.56
C SER A 61 -0.07 -14.84 15.58
N PHE A 62 0.93 -14.88 16.48
CA PHE A 62 1.97 -13.86 16.48
C PHE A 62 2.71 -13.79 15.14
N ASP A 63 3.04 -14.95 14.56
CA ASP A 63 3.74 -15.01 13.27
C ASP A 63 2.87 -14.52 12.11
N GLY A 64 1.57 -14.87 12.11
CA GLY A 64 0.61 -14.36 11.13
C GLY A 64 0.47 -12.84 11.21
N PHE A 65 0.23 -12.32 12.41
CA PHE A 65 0.16 -10.87 12.61
C PHE A 65 1.46 -10.17 12.22
N ARG A 66 2.61 -10.75 12.60
CA ARG A 66 3.92 -10.18 12.25
C ARG A 66 4.14 -10.14 10.74
N ALA A 67 3.72 -11.15 9.99
CA ALA A 67 3.82 -11.17 8.53
C ALA A 67 2.96 -10.05 7.92
N GLU A 68 1.67 -9.99 8.27
CA GLU A 68 0.76 -8.94 7.80
C GLU A 68 1.25 -7.53 8.20
N PHE A 69 1.77 -7.41 9.42
CA PHE A 69 2.32 -6.15 9.91
C PHE A 69 3.56 -5.72 9.14
N LEU A 70 4.48 -6.63 8.79
CA LEU A 70 5.73 -6.30 8.09
C LEU A 70 5.52 -6.07 6.60
N ALA A 71 4.47 -6.61 6.02
CA ALA A 71 4.05 -6.38 4.65
C ALA A 71 3.73 -4.89 4.37
N VAL A 72 3.06 -4.21 5.32
CA VAL A 72 2.71 -2.78 5.26
C VAL A 72 3.94 -1.84 5.13
N PRO A 73 4.92 -1.84 6.05
CA PRO A 73 6.13 -1.02 5.94
C PRO A 73 7.01 -1.45 4.76
N TRP A 74 6.97 -2.72 4.35
CA TRP A 74 7.62 -3.15 3.11
C TRP A 74 7.00 -2.48 1.88
N ALA A 75 5.67 -2.41 1.79
CA ALA A 75 4.97 -1.71 0.70
C ALA A 75 5.27 -0.21 0.70
N VAL A 76 5.31 0.43 1.88
CA VAL A 76 5.75 1.83 2.03
C VAL A 76 7.18 2.01 1.49
N LYS A 77 8.12 1.17 1.92
CA LYS A 77 9.51 1.22 1.43
C LYS A 77 9.55 1.06 -0.09
N LYS A 78 8.83 0.08 -0.63
CA LYS A 78 8.74 -0.20 -2.07
C LYS A 78 8.25 1.00 -2.86
N PHE A 79 7.21 1.68 -2.37
CA PHE A 79 6.70 2.90 -2.98
C PHE A 79 7.82 3.96 -3.08
N TRP A 80 8.47 4.28 -1.97
CA TRP A 80 9.47 5.35 -1.94
C TRP A 80 10.73 5.02 -2.73
N THR A 81 11.25 3.79 -2.64
CA THR A 81 12.51 3.43 -3.28
C THR A 81 12.39 3.17 -4.78
N GLU A 82 11.18 2.90 -5.28
CA GLU A 82 10.97 2.53 -6.69
C GLU A 82 9.93 3.41 -7.39
N ILE A 83 8.69 3.45 -6.90
CA ILE A 83 7.59 4.16 -7.60
C ILE A 83 7.78 5.67 -7.53
N ALA A 84 7.94 6.23 -6.33
CA ALA A 84 8.13 7.66 -6.12
C ALA A 84 9.38 8.16 -6.85
N LYS A 85 10.49 7.42 -6.73
CA LYS A 85 11.74 7.70 -7.42
C LYS A 85 11.60 7.66 -8.94
N LYS A 86 10.98 6.61 -9.50
CA LYS A 86 10.74 6.47 -10.95
C LYS A 86 9.93 7.65 -11.52
N HIS A 87 8.97 8.16 -10.76
CA HIS A 87 8.07 9.23 -11.19
C HIS A 87 8.51 10.62 -10.71
N ASN A 88 9.64 10.75 -10.00
CA ASN A 88 10.12 11.99 -9.37
C ASN A 88 9.03 12.63 -8.48
N LEU A 89 8.57 11.89 -7.46
CA LEU A 89 7.55 12.30 -6.48
C LEU A 89 8.13 12.59 -5.08
N GLU A 90 9.46 12.63 -4.97
CA GLU A 90 10.24 12.87 -3.74
C GLU A 90 10.11 14.31 -3.22
#